data_AF-A0A5E3WR02-F1
#
_entry.id   AF-A0A5E3WR02-F1
#
_cell.length_a   1.000
_cell.length_b   1.000
_cell.length_c   1.000
_cell.angle_alpha   90.00
_cell.angle_beta   90.00
_cell.angle_gamma   90.00
#
_symmetry.space_group_name_H-M   'P 1'
#
loop_
_entity.id
_entity.type
_entity.pdbx_description
1 polymer ?
#
loop_
_entity_poly.entity_id
_entity_poly.type
_entity_poly.pdbx_seq_one_letter_code
_entity_poly.pdbx_strand_id
1 'polypeptide(L)'
;MSSPQKYTYEIISFPTSEGYMKDHSLFKPVTDFIGENSPGPIYTGLQLNDPKNRLTGFVGWNDVKQHEDFEKQPVYAKLGPLVQPVAAGESQVYHAAFEGDEMACFEAPVTELVWVTPQPGVKIDDVTKLVVQAVEQANNEVMEGRHLHMNGEEHECFGATWGRVVEKDILVYIAGWSSIASREEFAKEFAQNAKTAIKGITVNVRHGHHWHVKQARSYEDVATTSVSYLELEDGRDNSESGAGNGSQGGDSSKPGKITGRPMYEVIQFPTSEKYMKDRAIFKPVTDFISKHAPGAIYTGTQVEDPKNKLTGFVGWQSVQQHDDLENAPDYAELGPLVEPVAAGESTVYHCSFEGTDEQTLFNAPYTELDVITPRGGASIDTTIELIKFFADLCNKEVKEGKRMNKDDTQRENYGAAWGKVVDQDIIFYLGGWSDVKTHMKWAESWEKPMNDKAKSMKLTFRDKHHWIRTPVTKYSQVADQKIVHLQLSNGRA
;
A
#
# COMPACT_ATOMS: atom_id res chain seq x y z
N MET A 1 -0.53 -9.31 -42.76
CA MET A 1 -0.96 -10.13 -41.60
C MET A 1 -2.30 -9.55 -41.16
N SER A 2 -3.33 -10.37 -40.99
CA SER A 2 -4.61 -9.87 -40.46
C SER A 2 -4.35 -9.29 -39.08
N SER A 3 -4.79 -8.05 -38.83
CA SER A 3 -4.79 -7.48 -37.50
C SER A 3 -5.40 -8.51 -36.54
N PRO A 4 -4.75 -8.83 -35.41
CA PRO A 4 -5.31 -9.79 -34.46
C PRO A 4 -6.74 -9.38 -34.11
N GLN A 5 -7.60 -10.40 -33.95
CA GLN A 5 -8.97 -10.18 -33.53
C GLN A 5 -8.96 -9.47 -32.17
N LYS A 6 -9.47 -8.24 -32.14
CA LYS A 6 -9.48 -7.41 -30.95
C LYS A 6 -10.61 -7.88 -30.04
N TYR A 7 -10.28 -8.41 -28.87
CA TYR A 7 -11.26 -8.82 -27.87
C TYR A 7 -11.68 -7.62 -26.99
N THR A 8 -12.88 -7.72 -26.43
CA THR A 8 -13.25 -7.00 -25.22
C THR A 8 -12.96 -7.91 -24.04
N TYR A 9 -12.06 -7.48 -23.16
CA TYR A 9 -11.70 -8.26 -21.98
C TYR A 9 -12.65 -7.96 -20.85
N GLU A 10 -13.27 -9.00 -20.31
CA GLU A 10 -13.80 -8.98 -18.95
C GLU A 10 -12.61 -9.04 -17.98
N ILE A 11 -12.52 -8.03 -17.11
CA ILE A 11 -11.55 -7.96 -16.04
C ILE A 11 -12.30 -8.24 -14.75
N ILE A 12 -12.16 -9.46 -14.26
CA ILE A 12 -12.81 -9.95 -13.04
C ILE A 12 -11.80 -10.01 -11.91
N SER A 13 -12.17 -9.53 -10.72
CA SER A 13 -11.31 -9.63 -9.53
C SER A 13 -12.13 -9.95 -8.28
N PHE A 14 -11.68 -10.91 -7.49
CA PHE A 14 -12.33 -11.29 -6.22
C PHE A 14 -11.31 -11.76 -5.17
N PRO A 15 -11.62 -11.61 -3.86
CA PRO A 15 -10.81 -12.19 -2.79
C PRO A 15 -10.79 -13.72 -2.89
N THR A 16 -9.63 -14.35 -2.72
CA THR A 16 -9.51 -15.81 -2.80
C THR A 16 -9.85 -16.50 -1.48
N SER A 17 -10.37 -17.71 -1.57
CA SER A 17 -10.62 -18.59 -0.43
C SER A 17 -9.32 -19.19 0.11
N GLU A 18 -9.34 -19.63 1.37
CA GLU A 18 -8.25 -20.46 1.90
C GLU A 18 -8.06 -21.76 1.10
N GLY A 19 -9.12 -22.28 0.50
CA GLY A 19 -9.07 -23.48 -0.33
C GLY A 19 -8.17 -23.24 -1.54
N TYR A 20 -8.43 -22.15 -2.27
CA TYR A 20 -7.60 -21.77 -3.41
C TYR A 20 -6.16 -21.50 -3.00
N MET A 21 -5.92 -20.77 -1.91
CA MET A 21 -4.54 -20.51 -1.45
C MET A 21 -3.76 -21.77 -1.06
N LYS A 22 -4.45 -22.87 -0.73
CA LYS A 22 -3.83 -24.18 -0.47
C LYS A 22 -3.65 -25.02 -1.75
N ASP A 23 -4.52 -24.82 -2.73
CA ASP A 23 -4.57 -25.57 -3.97
C ASP A 23 -5.07 -24.69 -5.13
N HIS A 24 -4.12 -24.12 -5.88
CA HIS A 24 -4.44 -23.25 -7.02
C HIS A 24 -5.13 -24.02 -8.16
N SER A 25 -5.00 -25.35 -8.20
CA SER A 25 -5.64 -26.19 -9.23
C SER A 25 -7.17 -26.16 -9.16
N LEU A 26 -7.73 -25.73 -8.02
CA LEU A 26 -9.17 -25.54 -7.83
C LEU A 26 -9.78 -24.52 -8.81
N PHE A 27 -8.97 -23.65 -9.43
CA PHE A 27 -9.47 -22.69 -10.41
C PHE A 27 -9.48 -23.22 -11.85
N LYS A 28 -8.77 -24.31 -12.15
CA LYS A 28 -8.74 -24.90 -13.50
C LYS A 28 -10.15 -25.29 -14.01
N PRO A 29 -11.04 -25.90 -13.20
CA PRO A 29 -12.41 -26.14 -13.64
C PRO A 29 -13.18 -24.87 -14.02
N VAL A 30 -12.86 -23.73 -13.38
CA VAL A 30 -13.46 -22.43 -13.70
C VAL A 30 -12.97 -21.93 -15.06
N THR A 31 -11.65 -21.93 -15.29
CA THR A 31 -11.08 -21.45 -16.56
C THR A 31 -11.45 -22.36 -17.72
N ASP A 32 -11.55 -23.68 -17.51
CA ASP A 32 -12.04 -24.63 -18.52
C ASP A 32 -13.49 -24.35 -18.90
N PHE A 33 -14.36 -24.19 -17.90
CA PHE A 33 -15.76 -23.89 -18.12
C PHE A 33 -15.97 -22.56 -18.86
N ILE A 34 -15.24 -21.52 -18.47
CA ILE A 34 -15.29 -20.22 -19.16
C ILE A 34 -14.70 -20.35 -20.57
N GLY A 35 -13.59 -21.07 -20.74
CA GLY A 35 -12.90 -21.25 -22.02
C GLY A 35 -13.68 -22.02 -23.08
N GLU A 36 -14.61 -22.89 -22.66
CA GLU A 36 -15.60 -23.52 -23.54
C GLU A 36 -16.60 -22.52 -24.16
N ASN A 37 -16.76 -21.35 -23.54
CA ASN A 37 -17.79 -20.36 -23.89
C ASN A 37 -17.22 -19.02 -24.36
N SER A 38 -16.00 -18.66 -23.96
CA SER A 38 -15.29 -17.47 -24.43
C SER A 38 -14.43 -17.81 -25.67
N PRO A 39 -14.36 -16.92 -26.67
CA PRO A 39 -13.54 -17.13 -27.86
C PRO A 39 -12.08 -16.72 -27.69
N GLY A 40 -11.80 -15.78 -26.77
CA GLY A 40 -10.49 -15.18 -26.57
C GLY A 40 -9.67 -15.79 -25.44
N PRO A 41 -8.43 -15.33 -25.27
CA PRO A 41 -7.54 -15.86 -24.24
C PRO A 41 -8.08 -15.63 -22.83
N ILE A 42 -7.60 -16.45 -21.89
CA ILE A 42 -7.92 -16.32 -20.47
C ILE A 42 -6.59 -16.21 -19.72
N TYR A 43 -6.36 -15.10 -19.03
CA TYR A 43 -5.18 -14.93 -18.17
C TYR A 43 -5.61 -14.68 -16.75
N THR A 44 -5.00 -15.36 -15.78
CA THR A 44 -5.41 -15.27 -14.38
C THR A 44 -4.19 -15.22 -13.48
N GLY A 45 -4.23 -14.41 -12.42
CA GLY A 45 -3.10 -14.27 -11.52
C GLY A 45 -3.46 -13.65 -10.18
N LEU A 46 -2.68 -13.98 -9.16
CA LEU A 46 -2.79 -13.36 -7.84
C LEU A 46 -2.22 -11.94 -7.87
N GLN A 47 -2.86 -11.03 -7.15
CA GLN A 47 -2.33 -9.70 -6.91
C GLN A 47 -1.19 -9.76 -5.89
N LEU A 48 0.04 -9.50 -6.34
CA LEU A 48 1.27 -9.60 -5.55
C LEU A 48 1.34 -8.55 -4.42
N ASN A 49 0.68 -7.42 -4.61
CA ASN A 49 0.64 -6.30 -3.67
C ASN A 49 -0.70 -6.19 -2.94
N ASP A 50 -1.63 -7.13 -3.14
CA ASP A 50 -2.90 -7.13 -2.43
C ASP A 50 -2.81 -8.05 -1.20
N PRO A 51 -2.97 -7.51 0.01
CA PRO A 51 -2.91 -8.33 1.21
C PRO A 51 -4.16 -9.22 1.40
N LYS A 52 -5.16 -9.13 0.50
CA LYS A 52 -6.36 -9.99 0.40
C LYS A 52 -6.17 -11.16 -0.57
N ASN A 53 -4.98 -11.33 -1.16
CA ASN A 53 -4.69 -12.33 -2.19
C ASN A 53 -5.77 -12.37 -3.28
N ARG A 54 -6.14 -11.22 -3.84
CA ARG A 54 -7.17 -11.18 -4.89
C ARG A 54 -6.69 -11.94 -6.12
N LEU A 55 -7.54 -12.81 -6.65
CA LEU A 55 -7.35 -13.37 -7.98
C LEU A 55 -7.94 -12.38 -8.98
N THR A 56 -7.19 -12.09 -10.04
CA THR A 56 -7.66 -11.26 -11.15
C THR A 56 -7.60 -12.08 -12.43
N GLY A 57 -8.67 -12.07 -13.20
CA GLY A 57 -8.80 -12.74 -14.48
C GLY A 57 -9.09 -11.75 -15.60
N PHE A 58 -8.50 -12.00 -16.76
CA PHE A 58 -8.79 -11.35 -18.05
C PHE A 58 -9.40 -12.39 -18.97
N VAL A 59 -10.67 -12.24 -19.33
CA VAL A 59 -11.38 -13.18 -20.22
C VAL A 59 -11.73 -12.47 -21.51
N GLY A 60 -11.17 -12.95 -22.63
CA GLY A 60 -11.41 -12.37 -23.95
C GLY A 60 -12.77 -12.75 -24.53
N TRP A 61 -13.65 -11.77 -24.67
CA TRP A 61 -14.94 -11.87 -25.37
C TRP A 61 -14.88 -11.13 -26.71
N ASN A 62 -15.70 -11.51 -27.69
CA ASN A 62 -15.84 -10.76 -28.93
C ASN A 62 -16.36 -9.34 -28.66
N ASP A 63 -17.33 -9.23 -27.77
CA ASP A 63 -17.90 -7.99 -27.26
C ASP A 63 -18.64 -8.27 -25.93
N VAL A 64 -19.08 -7.21 -25.24
CA VAL A 64 -19.84 -7.31 -23.98
C VAL A 64 -21.16 -8.08 -24.17
N LYS A 65 -21.80 -7.95 -25.34
CA LYS A 65 -23.06 -8.62 -25.62
C LYS A 65 -22.90 -10.15 -25.63
N GLN A 66 -21.79 -10.67 -26.14
CA GLN A 66 -21.50 -12.09 -26.12
C GLN A 66 -21.44 -12.61 -24.68
N HIS A 67 -20.75 -11.90 -23.78
CA HIS A 67 -20.71 -12.26 -22.37
C HIS A 67 -22.12 -12.23 -21.76
N GLU A 68 -22.88 -11.15 -21.95
CA GLU A 68 -24.26 -11.04 -21.44
C GLU A 68 -25.20 -12.13 -22.00
N ASP A 69 -25.00 -12.56 -23.25
CA ASP A 69 -25.77 -13.63 -23.85
C ASP A 69 -25.39 -14.99 -23.23
N PHE A 70 -24.11 -15.20 -22.88
CA PHE A 70 -23.65 -16.37 -22.13
C PHE A 70 -24.25 -16.43 -20.72
N GLU A 71 -24.30 -15.31 -20.00
CA GLU A 71 -24.89 -15.24 -18.65
C GLU A 71 -26.38 -15.65 -18.62
N LYS A 72 -27.09 -15.44 -19.73
CA LYS A 72 -28.52 -15.81 -19.89
C LYS A 72 -28.72 -17.29 -20.23
N GLN A 73 -27.66 -18.03 -20.58
CA GLN A 73 -27.79 -19.43 -20.93
C GLN A 73 -27.98 -20.31 -19.68
N PRO A 74 -28.80 -21.38 -19.75
CA PRO A 74 -28.98 -22.30 -18.61
C PRO A 74 -27.67 -22.92 -18.12
N VAL A 75 -26.65 -23.03 -18.97
CA VAL A 75 -25.35 -23.58 -18.61
C VAL A 75 -24.61 -22.70 -17.60
N TYR A 76 -24.80 -21.38 -17.62
CA TYR A 76 -24.11 -20.42 -16.74
C TYR A 76 -24.32 -20.72 -15.25
N ALA A 77 -25.47 -21.27 -14.87
CA ALA A 77 -25.76 -21.70 -13.50
C ALA A 77 -24.76 -22.75 -12.96
N LYS A 78 -24.01 -23.43 -13.84
CA LYS A 78 -22.94 -24.37 -13.46
C LYS A 78 -21.66 -23.67 -13.01
N LEU A 79 -21.44 -22.39 -13.33
CA LEU A 79 -20.24 -21.65 -12.95
C LEU A 79 -20.14 -21.43 -11.44
N GLY A 80 -21.26 -21.11 -10.78
CA GLY A 80 -21.31 -20.81 -9.34
C GLY A 80 -20.66 -21.89 -8.47
N PRO A 81 -21.06 -23.17 -8.59
CA PRO A 81 -20.41 -24.27 -7.87
C PRO A 81 -18.91 -24.44 -8.12
N LEU A 82 -18.41 -24.04 -9.30
CA LEU A 82 -16.98 -24.10 -9.64
C LEU A 82 -16.20 -22.95 -9.01
N VAL A 83 -16.80 -21.77 -8.91
CA VAL A 83 -16.19 -20.57 -8.30
C VAL A 83 -16.22 -20.63 -6.77
N GLN A 84 -17.24 -21.23 -6.17
CA GLN A 84 -17.40 -21.33 -4.71
C GLN A 84 -16.15 -21.82 -3.95
N PRO A 85 -15.42 -22.88 -4.37
CA PRO A 85 -14.21 -23.29 -3.67
C PRO A 85 -13.05 -22.28 -3.81
N VAL A 86 -13.13 -21.30 -4.72
CA VAL A 86 -12.04 -20.38 -5.05
C VAL A 86 -12.27 -18.95 -4.55
N ALA A 87 -13.51 -18.47 -4.51
CA ALA A 87 -13.83 -17.11 -4.07
C ALA A 87 -14.22 -17.05 -2.58
N ALA A 88 -13.73 -16.02 -1.87
CA ALA A 88 -14.10 -15.71 -0.48
C ALA A 88 -15.05 -14.51 -0.35
N GLY A 89 -15.39 -13.84 -1.45
CA GLY A 89 -16.22 -12.64 -1.42
C GLY A 89 -16.75 -12.25 -2.79
N GLU A 90 -17.37 -11.07 -2.85
CA GLU A 90 -17.94 -10.54 -4.07
C GLU A 90 -16.88 -10.23 -5.14
N SER A 91 -17.22 -10.51 -6.39
CA SER A 91 -16.42 -10.17 -7.55
C SER A 91 -16.70 -8.76 -8.04
N GLN A 92 -15.64 -8.09 -8.49
CA GLN A 92 -15.71 -6.89 -9.30
C GLN A 92 -15.51 -7.29 -10.76
N VAL A 93 -16.40 -6.85 -11.64
CA VAL A 93 -16.36 -7.18 -13.07
C VAL A 93 -16.48 -5.89 -13.88
N TYR A 94 -15.59 -5.71 -14.84
CA TYR A 94 -15.58 -4.60 -15.78
C TYR A 94 -15.19 -5.10 -17.17
N HIS A 95 -15.59 -4.39 -18.22
CA HIS A 95 -15.17 -4.71 -19.58
C HIS A 95 -14.34 -3.61 -20.19
N ALA A 96 -13.25 -3.95 -20.87
CA ALA A 96 -12.43 -2.99 -21.59
C ALA A 96 -11.90 -3.57 -22.90
N ALA A 97 -11.87 -2.75 -23.95
CA ALA A 97 -11.19 -3.07 -25.20
C ALA A 97 -9.88 -2.26 -25.27
N PHE A 98 -8.75 -2.95 -25.34
CA PHE A 98 -7.42 -2.32 -25.26
C PHE A 98 -6.94 -1.73 -26.59
N GLU A 99 -6.45 -0.50 -26.61
CA GLU A 99 -5.86 0.17 -27.76
C GLU A 99 -4.34 -0.09 -27.83
N GLY A 100 -3.95 -1.32 -28.17
CA GLY A 100 -2.54 -1.73 -28.27
C GLY A 100 -2.37 -3.24 -28.38
N ASP A 101 -1.18 -3.72 -28.00
CA ASP A 101 -0.87 -5.15 -27.87
C ASP A 101 -1.00 -5.58 -26.40
N GLU A 102 -2.16 -6.08 -26.02
CA GLU A 102 -2.40 -6.58 -24.68
C GLU A 102 -1.63 -7.87 -24.37
N MET A 103 -1.28 -8.66 -25.37
CA MET A 103 -0.63 -9.96 -25.18
C MET A 103 0.79 -9.78 -24.67
N ALA A 104 1.52 -8.79 -25.21
CA ALA A 104 2.83 -8.40 -24.69
C ALA A 104 2.79 -8.00 -23.20
N CYS A 105 1.65 -7.51 -22.71
CA CYS A 105 1.46 -7.22 -21.29
C CYS A 105 1.19 -8.50 -20.50
N PHE A 106 0.26 -9.34 -20.96
CA PHE A 106 -0.18 -10.53 -20.23
C PHE A 106 0.87 -11.64 -20.13
N GLU A 107 1.76 -11.75 -21.13
CA GLU A 107 2.83 -12.75 -21.15
C GLU A 107 4.09 -12.31 -20.37
N ALA A 108 4.11 -11.09 -19.84
CA ALA A 108 5.23 -10.59 -19.08
C ALA A 108 5.31 -11.23 -17.67
N PRO A 109 6.52 -11.36 -17.09
CA PRO A 109 6.71 -11.90 -15.74
C PRO A 109 5.86 -11.20 -14.67
N VAL A 110 5.71 -9.87 -14.79
CA VAL A 110 4.84 -9.07 -13.93
C VAL A 110 3.95 -8.21 -14.80
N THR A 111 2.63 -8.37 -14.69
CA THR A 111 1.65 -7.46 -15.29
C THR A 111 1.22 -6.40 -14.27
N GLU A 112 1.44 -5.13 -14.58
CA GLU A 112 0.82 -4.00 -13.88
C GLU A 112 -0.60 -3.79 -14.42
N LEU A 113 -1.57 -3.67 -13.51
CA LEU A 113 -2.95 -3.28 -13.80
C LEU A 113 -3.26 -1.97 -13.07
N VAL A 114 -3.61 -0.93 -13.81
CA VAL A 114 -3.94 0.39 -13.25
C VAL A 114 -5.35 0.81 -13.62
N TRP A 115 -6.16 1.07 -12.60
CA TRP A 115 -7.45 1.73 -12.75
C TRP A 115 -7.28 3.23 -12.61
N VAL A 116 -7.76 4.00 -13.60
CA VAL A 116 -7.64 5.45 -13.63
C VAL A 116 -9.03 6.08 -13.62
N THR A 117 -9.37 6.76 -12.52
CA THR A 117 -10.66 7.43 -12.35
C THR A 117 -10.47 8.95 -12.40
N PRO A 118 -11.08 9.68 -13.34
CA PRO A 118 -11.01 11.14 -13.36
C PRO A 118 -11.51 11.76 -12.05
N GLN A 119 -10.82 12.80 -11.58
CA GLN A 119 -11.29 13.60 -10.45
C GLN A 119 -12.59 14.36 -10.81
N PRO A 120 -13.42 14.75 -9.82
CA PRO A 120 -14.63 15.51 -10.08
C PRO A 120 -14.40 16.76 -10.93
N GLY A 121 -15.12 16.85 -12.06
CA GLY A 121 -15.05 17.99 -12.98
C GLY A 121 -13.90 17.93 -13.99
N VAL A 122 -13.09 16.87 -14.00
CA VAL A 122 -12.11 16.58 -15.04
C VAL A 122 -12.78 15.79 -16.16
N LYS A 123 -12.50 16.14 -17.41
CA LYS A 123 -13.00 15.41 -18.57
C LYS A 123 -12.18 14.14 -18.79
N ILE A 124 -12.86 13.01 -19.01
CA ILE A 124 -12.22 11.73 -19.32
C ILE A 124 -11.24 11.84 -20.49
N ASP A 125 -11.53 12.65 -21.51
CA ASP A 125 -10.63 12.86 -22.66
C ASP A 125 -9.28 13.48 -22.28
N ASP A 126 -9.26 14.34 -21.25
CA ASP A 126 -8.01 14.94 -20.78
C ASP A 126 -7.19 13.93 -19.98
N VAL A 127 -7.85 13.06 -19.21
CA VAL A 127 -7.19 11.91 -18.55
C VAL A 127 -6.69 10.91 -19.59
N THR A 128 -7.47 10.68 -20.65
CA THR A 128 -7.13 9.74 -21.74
C THR A 128 -5.84 10.15 -22.41
N LYS A 129 -5.63 11.44 -22.71
CA LYS A 129 -4.35 11.92 -23.27
C LYS A 129 -3.15 11.62 -22.38
N LEU A 130 -3.32 11.73 -21.06
CA LEU A 130 -2.25 11.42 -20.11
C LEU A 130 -1.93 9.92 -20.10
N VAL A 131 -2.95 9.07 -20.14
CA VAL A 131 -2.79 7.61 -20.18
C VAL A 131 -2.16 7.18 -21.51
N VAL A 132 -2.62 7.71 -22.64
CA VAL A 132 -2.02 7.47 -23.97
C VAL A 132 -0.55 7.85 -23.97
N GLN A 133 -0.18 9.01 -23.43
CA GLN A 133 1.22 9.43 -23.36
C GLN A 133 2.06 8.51 -22.49
N ALA A 134 1.52 8.01 -21.37
CA ALA A 134 2.20 7.03 -20.52
C ALA A 134 2.46 5.71 -21.27
N VAL A 135 1.45 5.21 -21.98
CA VAL A 135 1.55 4.02 -22.83
C VAL A 135 2.56 4.21 -23.95
N GLU A 136 2.51 5.34 -24.66
CA GLU A 136 3.46 5.66 -25.73
C GLU A 136 4.89 5.74 -25.18
N GLN A 137 5.10 6.32 -23.99
CA GLN A 137 6.42 6.39 -23.39
C GLN A 137 6.95 4.99 -23.03
N ALA A 138 6.13 4.15 -22.38
CA ALA A 138 6.50 2.77 -22.06
C ALA A 138 6.81 1.97 -23.34
N ASN A 139 5.98 2.07 -24.37
CA ASN A 139 6.20 1.39 -25.65
C ASN A 139 7.40 1.94 -26.44
N ASN A 140 7.73 3.22 -26.33
CA ASN A 140 8.94 3.77 -26.95
C ASN A 140 10.21 3.19 -26.32
N GLU A 141 10.22 2.91 -25.02
CA GLU A 141 11.33 2.19 -24.39
C GLU A 141 11.46 0.77 -24.95
N VAL A 142 10.34 0.08 -25.20
CA VAL A 142 10.28 -1.21 -25.92
C VAL A 142 10.85 -1.12 -27.34
N MET A 143 10.66 -0.01 -28.04
CA MET A 143 11.14 0.12 -29.43
C MET A 143 12.58 0.59 -29.56
N GLU A 144 13.06 1.44 -28.65
CA GLU A 144 14.38 2.08 -28.74
C GLU A 144 15.55 1.15 -28.41
N GLY A 145 15.30 -0.10 -28.04
CA GLY A 145 16.40 -1.02 -27.79
C GLY A 145 17.23 -0.65 -26.57
N ARG A 146 16.70 0.18 -25.65
CA ARG A 146 17.32 0.45 -24.33
C ARG A 146 17.26 -0.79 -23.40
N HIS A 147 17.31 -1.97 -24.01
CA HIS A 147 17.00 -3.32 -23.51
C HIS A 147 18.21 -4.11 -23.04
N LEU A 148 19.37 -3.48 -23.09
CA LEU A 148 20.55 -3.98 -22.44
C LEU A 148 21.06 -2.78 -21.67
N HIS A 149 20.89 -2.78 -20.35
CA HIS A 149 21.85 -2.11 -19.50
C HIS A 149 23.25 -2.51 -20.00
N MET A 150 24.25 -1.62 -19.92
CA MET A 150 25.62 -1.95 -20.36
C MET A 150 26.21 -3.20 -19.64
N ASN A 151 25.51 -3.72 -18.62
CA ASN A 151 25.82 -4.94 -17.87
C ASN A 151 25.18 -6.23 -18.44
N GLY A 152 24.28 -6.17 -19.42
CA GLY A 152 23.63 -7.34 -20.04
C GLY A 152 22.38 -7.89 -19.35
N GLU A 153 21.73 -7.12 -18.46
CA GLU A 153 20.45 -7.52 -17.84
C GLU A 153 19.23 -7.26 -18.75
N GLU A 154 18.20 -8.11 -18.61
CA GLU A 154 17.03 -8.27 -19.50
C GLU A 154 16.01 -7.11 -19.43
N HIS A 155 15.13 -7.07 -20.44
CA HIS A 155 14.06 -6.10 -20.70
C HIS A 155 13.32 -5.57 -19.45
N GLU A 156 13.20 -4.25 -19.30
CA GLU A 156 12.47 -3.66 -18.17
C GLU A 156 10.95 -3.67 -18.40
N CYS A 157 10.51 -3.25 -19.60
CA CYS A 157 9.12 -3.25 -20.04
C CYS A 157 8.95 -4.14 -21.29
N PHE A 158 7.89 -4.94 -21.34
CA PHE A 158 7.53 -5.79 -22.48
C PHE A 158 6.53 -5.13 -23.42
N GLY A 159 5.74 -4.20 -22.90
CA GLY A 159 4.70 -3.49 -23.64
C GLY A 159 3.72 -2.84 -22.68
N ALA A 160 2.96 -1.87 -23.19
CA ALA A 160 1.87 -1.24 -22.48
C ALA A 160 0.68 -1.03 -23.41
N THR A 161 -0.52 -1.09 -22.85
CA THR A 161 -1.76 -0.76 -23.54
C THR A 161 -2.78 -0.16 -22.57
N TRP A 162 -3.85 0.41 -23.10
CA TRP A 162 -4.92 1.01 -22.29
C TRP A 162 -6.27 0.82 -22.96
N GLY A 163 -7.34 0.87 -22.20
CA GLY A 163 -8.70 0.79 -22.71
C GLY A 163 -9.64 1.65 -21.87
N ARG A 164 -10.77 2.03 -22.46
CA ARG A 164 -11.88 2.62 -21.71
C ARG A 164 -12.76 1.51 -21.17
N VAL A 165 -13.16 1.62 -19.92
CA VAL A 165 -14.12 0.70 -19.33
C VAL A 165 -15.51 0.98 -19.88
N VAL A 166 -16.23 -0.06 -20.29
CA VAL A 166 -17.52 0.08 -20.96
C VAL A 166 -18.59 0.58 -19.99
N GLU A 167 -18.57 0.14 -18.74
CA GLU A 167 -19.61 0.40 -17.75
C GLU A 167 -19.48 1.77 -17.07
N LYS A 168 -18.30 2.39 -17.12
CA LYS A 168 -17.95 3.56 -16.29
C LYS A 168 -17.02 4.51 -17.02
N ASP A 169 -17.06 5.79 -16.62
CA ASP A 169 -16.10 6.81 -17.07
C ASP A 169 -14.75 6.66 -16.35
N ILE A 170 -14.13 5.49 -16.51
CA ILE A 170 -12.79 5.16 -16.01
C ILE A 170 -11.97 4.56 -17.15
N LEU A 171 -10.65 4.67 -17.03
CA LEU A 171 -9.71 4.00 -17.93
C LEU A 171 -9.04 2.85 -17.19
N VAL A 172 -8.63 1.85 -17.95
CA VAL A 172 -7.73 0.81 -17.49
C VAL A 172 -6.46 0.89 -18.32
N TYR A 173 -5.31 0.78 -17.66
CA TYR A 173 -4.00 0.67 -18.27
C TYR A 173 -3.37 -0.64 -17.80
N ILE A 174 -2.71 -1.34 -18.70
CA ILE A 174 -1.90 -2.51 -18.35
C ILE A 174 -0.51 -2.38 -18.98
N ALA A 175 0.49 -2.88 -18.27
CA ALA A 175 1.85 -2.97 -18.78
C ALA A 175 2.56 -4.21 -18.28
N GLY A 176 3.36 -4.81 -19.16
CA GLY A 176 4.22 -5.94 -18.83
C GLY A 176 5.61 -5.48 -18.39
N TRP A 177 6.11 -6.03 -17.29
CA TRP A 177 7.40 -5.71 -16.68
C TRP A 177 8.19 -6.99 -16.37
N SER A 178 9.51 -6.89 -16.35
CA SER A 178 10.35 -8.02 -15.85
C SER A 178 10.32 -8.15 -14.34
N SER A 179 10.09 -7.04 -13.63
CA SER A 179 9.95 -7.03 -12.18
C SER A 179 9.22 -5.78 -11.70
N ILE A 180 8.71 -5.83 -10.46
CA ILE A 180 8.16 -4.64 -9.79
C ILE A 180 9.22 -3.54 -9.65
N ALA A 181 10.49 -3.90 -9.41
CA ALA A 181 11.58 -2.93 -9.27
C ALA A 181 11.83 -2.15 -10.57
N SER A 182 11.82 -2.84 -11.73
CA SER A 182 11.95 -2.23 -13.05
C SER A 182 10.83 -1.20 -13.31
N ARG A 183 9.59 -1.57 -12.98
CA ARG A 183 8.46 -0.64 -13.02
C ARG A 183 8.67 0.58 -12.13
N GLU A 184 9.14 0.40 -10.90
CA GLU A 184 9.35 1.51 -9.96
C GLU A 184 10.43 2.50 -10.43
N GLU A 185 11.45 2.02 -11.14
CA GLU A 185 12.46 2.85 -11.78
C GLU A 185 11.84 3.69 -12.91
N PHE A 186 11.12 3.05 -13.83
CA PHE A 186 10.36 3.73 -14.88
C PHE A 186 9.42 4.81 -14.32
N ALA A 187 8.65 4.48 -13.28
CA ALA A 187 7.68 5.39 -12.69
C ALA A 187 8.33 6.69 -12.16
N LYS A 188 9.56 6.61 -11.62
CA LYS A 188 10.32 7.79 -11.15
C LYS A 188 10.69 8.71 -12.31
N GLU A 189 11.12 8.15 -13.44
CA GLU A 189 11.44 8.91 -14.64
C GLU A 189 10.18 9.52 -15.27
N PHE A 190 9.12 8.72 -15.40
CA PHE A 190 7.83 9.14 -15.92
C PHE A 190 7.23 10.30 -15.13
N ALA A 191 7.23 10.23 -13.79
CA ALA A 191 6.70 11.28 -12.93
C ALA A 191 7.35 12.66 -13.18
N GLN A 192 8.61 12.68 -13.62
CA GLN A 192 9.29 13.92 -13.97
C GLN A 192 8.80 14.49 -15.31
N ASN A 193 8.48 13.65 -16.28
CA ASN A 193 7.97 14.03 -17.60
C ASN A 193 6.48 14.40 -17.58
N ALA A 194 5.67 13.68 -16.79
CA ALA A 194 4.23 13.86 -16.65
C ALA A 194 3.84 15.29 -16.22
N LYS A 195 4.71 16.01 -15.49
CA LYS A 195 4.52 17.42 -15.11
C LYS A 195 4.33 18.34 -16.31
N THR A 196 4.84 17.97 -17.49
CA THR A 196 4.66 18.74 -18.71
C THR A 196 3.33 18.42 -19.38
N ALA A 197 2.90 17.16 -19.32
CA ALA A 197 1.66 16.65 -19.91
C ALA A 197 0.39 17.26 -19.28
N ILE A 198 0.41 17.47 -17.97
CA ILE A 198 -0.73 18.04 -17.24
C ILE A 198 -0.92 19.56 -17.45
N LYS A 199 0.01 20.23 -18.14
CA LYS A 199 -0.10 21.67 -18.40
C LYS A 199 -1.29 21.95 -19.32
N GLY A 200 -2.25 22.72 -18.83
CA GLY A 200 -3.45 23.11 -19.57
C GLY A 200 -4.71 22.37 -19.14
N ILE A 201 -4.58 21.31 -18.34
CA ILE A 201 -5.73 20.67 -17.70
C ILE A 201 -6.17 21.54 -16.52
N THR A 202 -7.48 21.82 -16.47
CA THR A 202 -8.10 22.53 -15.35
C THR A 202 -8.96 21.59 -14.54
N VAL A 203 -8.90 21.73 -13.23
CA VAL A 203 -9.63 20.89 -12.26
C VAL A 203 -10.53 21.80 -11.43
N ASN A 204 -11.74 21.32 -11.13
CA ASN A 204 -12.67 22.03 -10.29
C ASN A 204 -12.39 21.68 -8.83
N VAL A 205 -11.97 22.65 -8.03
CA VAL A 205 -11.74 22.45 -6.60
C VAL A 205 -12.81 23.16 -5.81
N ARG A 206 -13.43 22.40 -4.91
CA ARG A 206 -14.40 22.93 -3.96
C ARG A 206 -13.68 23.51 -2.75
N HIS A 207 -13.87 24.79 -2.47
CA HIS A 207 -13.49 25.42 -1.21
C HIS A 207 -14.78 25.93 -0.53
N GLY A 208 -15.26 25.20 0.48
CA GLY A 208 -16.55 25.47 1.12
C GLY A 208 -17.73 25.22 0.17
N HIS A 209 -18.56 26.25 -0.05
CA HIS A 209 -19.71 26.19 -0.97
C HIS A 209 -19.41 26.70 -2.38
N HIS A 210 -18.16 27.10 -2.68
CA HIS A 210 -17.77 27.64 -3.96
C HIS A 210 -16.86 26.69 -4.74
N TRP A 211 -17.07 26.64 -6.05
CA TRP A 211 -16.23 25.93 -7.00
C TRP A 211 -15.26 26.90 -7.65
N HIS A 212 -13.97 26.53 -7.65
CA HIS A 212 -12.91 27.28 -8.32
C HIS A 212 -12.26 26.41 -9.38
N VAL A 213 -12.07 26.97 -10.57
CA VAL A 213 -11.25 26.35 -11.62
C VAL A 213 -9.79 26.65 -11.31
N LYS A 214 -8.96 25.63 -11.12
CA LYS A 214 -7.49 25.78 -11.01
C LYS A 214 -6.80 24.94 -12.08
N GLN A 215 -5.59 25.33 -12.46
CA GLN A 215 -4.72 24.46 -13.27
C GLN A 215 -4.23 23.27 -12.43
N ALA A 216 -4.27 22.07 -13.00
CA ALA A 216 -3.69 20.88 -12.40
C ALA A 216 -2.19 21.03 -12.18
N ARG A 217 -1.68 20.56 -11.04
CA ARG A 217 -0.26 20.65 -10.67
C ARG A 217 0.39 19.28 -10.53
N SER A 218 -0.40 18.24 -10.40
CA SER A 218 0.05 16.86 -10.36
C SER A 218 -0.95 15.94 -11.08
N TYR A 219 -0.62 14.66 -11.18
CA TYR A 219 -1.52 13.67 -11.76
C TYR A 219 -2.73 13.44 -10.85
N GLU A 220 -2.53 13.49 -9.53
CA GLU A 220 -3.56 13.27 -8.50
C GLU A 220 -4.62 14.38 -8.50
N ASP A 221 -4.28 15.59 -8.96
CA ASP A 221 -5.25 16.66 -9.22
C ASP A 221 -6.23 16.26 -10.35
N VAL A 222 -5.83 15.38 -11.26
CA VAL A 222 -6.53 15.04 -12.50
C VAL A 222 -7.25 13.70 -12.40
N ALA A 223 -6.63 12.70 -11.79
CA ALA A 223 -7.19 11.37 -11.62
C ALA A 223 -6.70 10.68 -10.34
N THR A 224 -7.52 9.77 -9.83
CA THR A 224 -7.13 8.78 -8.82
C THR A 224 -6.69 7.50 -9.53
N THR A 225 -5.57 6.93 -9.10
CA THR A 225 -5.05 5.65 -9.60
C THR A 225 -5.08 4.58 -8.54
N SER A 226 -5.46 3.36 -8.91
CA SER A 226 -5.24 2.15 -8.14
C SER A 226 -4.35 1.21 -8.96
N VAL A 227 -3.28 0.69 -8.35
CA VAL A 227 -2.26 -0.12 -9.02
C VAL A 227 -2.20 -1.51 -8.38
N SER A 228 -2.28 -2.54 -9.22
CA SER A 228 -2.08 -3.93 -8.84
C SER A 228 -0.96 -4.54 -9.68
N TYR A 229 -0.17 -5.45 -9.09
CA TYR A 229 0.81 -6.26 -9.83
C TYR A 229 0.35 -7.71 -9.85
N LEU A 230 0.46 -8.38 -10.98
CA LEU A 230 -0.06 -9.71 -11.23
C LEU A 230 1.05 -10.59 -11.80
N GLU A 231 1.16 -11.81 -11.29
CA GLU A 231 1.81 -12.92 -12.00
C GLU A 231 0.72 -13.67 -12.75
N LEU A 232 0.58 -13.42 -14.05
CA LEU A 232 -0.48 -14.01 -14.87
C LEU A 232 -0.04 -15.36 -15.44
N GLU A 233 -0.96 -16.31 -15.41
CA GLU A 233 -0.86 -17.62 -16.06
C GLU A 233 -1.94 -17.72 -17.16
N ASP A 234 -1.62 -18.41 -18.26
CA ASP A 234 -2.61 -18.73 -19.29
C ASP A 234 -3.59 -19.79 -18.75
N GLY A 235 -4.82 -19.36 -18.47
CA GLY A 235 -5.88 -20.21 -17.95
C GLY A 235 -6.39 -21.26 -18.94
N ARG A 236 -5.98 -21.19 -20.22
CA ARG A 236 -6.26 -22.22 -21.24
C ARG A 236 -5.13 -23.24 -21.39
N ASP A 237 -3.97 -23.02 -20.78
CA ASP A 237 -2.89 -23.99 -20.89
C ASP A 237 -3.28 -25.28 -20.17
N ASN A 238 -3.16 -26.38 -20.90
CA ASN A 238 -3.43 -27.74 -20.42
C ASN A 238 -2.14 -28.46 -20.06
N SER A 239 -0.99 -27.77 -20.10
CA SER A 239 0.22 -28.32 -19.50
C SER A 239 -0.08 -28.53 -18.01
N GLU A 240 -0.07 -29.79 -17.58
CA GLU A 240 -0.17 -30.14 -16.16
C GLU A 240 0.92 -29.34 -15.45
N SER A 241 0.54 -28.30 -14.72
CA SER A 241 1.46 -27.45 -13.98
C SER A 241 2.17 -28.36 -12.99
N GLY A 242 3.38 -28.78 -13.36
CA GLY A 242 4.20 -29.67 -12.56
C GLY A 242 4.39 -28.98 -11.22
N ALA A 243 3.76 -29.54 -10.17
CA ALA A 243 3.77 -29.03 -8.82
C ALA A 243 5.15 -28.44 -8.49
N GLY A 244 5.24 -27.12 -8.43
CA GLY A 244 6.44 -26.42 -8.01
C GLY A 244 6.89 -27.02 -6.68
N ASN A 245 8.17 -27.35 -6.57
CA ASN A 245 8.79 -27.93 -5.39
C ASN A 245 8.60 -27.02 -4.17
N GLY A 246 7.43 -27.13 -3.51
CA GLY A 246 7.12 -26.50 -2.24
C GLY A 246 7.84 -27.25 -1.12
N SER A 247 8.81 -26.57 -0.54
CA SER A 247 9.48 -26.88 0.73
C SER A 247 8.50 -27.43 1.79
N GLN A 248 8.60 -28.72 2.11
CA GLN A 248 7.83 -29.39 3.16
C GLN A 248 8.25 -28.97 4.57
N GLY A 249 7.24 -28.82 5.45
CA GLY A 249 7.30 -29.33 6.83
C GLY A 249 7.53 -28.31 7.95
N GLY A 250 6.45 -27.73 8.47
CA GLY A 250 6.46 -26.95 9.72
C GLY A 250 5.17 -27.16 10.53
N ASP A 251 5.30 -27.94 11.60
CA ASP A 251 4.38 -28.16 12.74
C ASP A 251 3.34 -27.04 12.98
N SER A 252 2.05 -27.39 12.80
CA SER A 252 0.90 -26.48 12.83
C SER A 252 0.36 -26.15 14.23
N SER A 253 1.23 -26.11 15.23
CA SER A 253 0.85 -25.78 16.62
C SER A 253 1.36 -24.41 17.10
N LYS A 254 1.92 -23.59 16.20
CA LYS A 254 2.30 -22.20 16.45
C LYS A 254 1.54 -21.28 15.50
N PRO A 255 1.04 -20.10 15.94
CA PRO A 255 0.43 -19.14 15.04
C PRO A 255 1.37 -18.90 13.86
N GLY A 256 0.84 -19.11 12.65
CA GLY A 256 1.62 -19.08 11.41
C GLY A 256 2.45 -17.79 11.34
N LYS A 257 3.73 -17.93 10.99
CA LYS A 257 4.60 -16.78 10.74
C LYS A 257 3.92 -15.91 9.69
N ILE A 258 3.71 -14.63 9.99
CA ILE A 258 3.11 -13.66 9.05
C ILE A 258 3.93 -13.70 7.75
N THR A 259 3.27 -14.03 6.64
CA THR A 259 3.87 -13.99 5.30
C THR A 259 3.67 -12.58 4.73
N GLY A 260 4.72 -11.77 4.72
CA GLY A 260 4.65 -10.35 4.37
C GLY A 260 5.08 -9.43 5.53
N ARG A 261 5.31 -8.14 5.26
CA ARG A 261 5.54 -7.16 6.34
C ARG A 261 4.22 -6.92 7.06
N PRO A 262 4.17 -7.00 8.40
CA PRO A 262 2.96 -6.68 9.15
C PRO A 262 2.49 -5.24 8.87
N MET A 263 1.18 -5.07 8.83
CA MET A 263 0.55 -3.75 8.88
C MET A 263 0.19 -3.46 10.33
N TYR A 264 0.51 -2.27 10.81
CA TYR A 264 0.14 -1.83 12.14
C TYR A 264 -1.03 -0.88 12.09
N GLU A 265 -2.02 -1.16 12.92
CA GLU A 265 -2.96 -0.15 13.39
C GLU A 265 -2.33 0.56 14.59
N VAL A 266 -2.21 1.88 14.48
CA VAL A 266 -1.82 2.77 15.57
C VAL A 266 -3.08 3.44 16.07
N ILE A 267 -3.55 3.02 17.25
CA ILE A 267 -4.75 3.56 17.89
C ILE A 267 -4.38 4.47 19.04
N GLN A 268 -5.00 5.64 19.13
CA GLN A 268 -4.80 6.59 20.23
C GLN A 268 -6.14 7.04 20.79
N PHE A 269 -6.34 7.01 22.09
CA PHE A 269 -7.53 7.58 22.73
C PHE A 269 -7.25 8.12 24.14
N PRO A 270 -8.07 9.08 24.62
CA PRO A 270 -7.98 9.54 25.99
C PRO A 270 -8.25 8.44 27.00
N THR A 271 -7.44 8.32 28.05
CA THR A 271 -7.62 7.30 29.09
C THR A 271 -8.65 7.73 30.14
N SER A 272 -9.46 6.78 30.61
CA SER A 272 -10.39 6.97 31.71
C SER A 272 -9.67 6.97 33.06
N GLU A 273 -10.29 7.58 34.08
CA GLU A 273 -9.80 7.47 35.45
C GLU A 273 -9.75 6.02 35.95
N LYS A 274 -10.64 5.15 35.45
CA LYS A 274 -10.66 3.73 35.83
C LYS A 274 -9.40 3.04 35.34
N TYR A 275 -9.02 3.24 34.07
CA TYR A 275 -7.79 2.68 33.51
C TYR A 275 -6.54 3.22 34.21
N MET A 276 -6.55 4.51 34.54
CA MET A 276 -5.42 5.12 35.27
C MET A 276 -5.23 4.55 36.68
N LYS A 277 -6.31 4.09 37.33
CA LYS A 277 -6.28 3.43 38.65
C LYS A 277 -5.91 1.95 38.55
N ASP A 278 -6.40 1.28 37.51
CA ASP A 278 -6.16 -0.14 37.29
C ASP A 278 -5.97 -0.42 35.80
N ARG A 279 -4.71 -0.59 35.38
CA ARG A 279 -4.37 -0.88 33.97
C ARG A 279 -4.81 -2.28 33.55
N ALA A 280 -5.07 -3.20 34.50
CA ALA A 280 -5.48 -4.57 34.19
C ALA A 280 -6.87 -4.63 33.54
N ILE A 281 -7.69 -3.58 33.68
CA ILE A 281 -9.00 -3.51 33.02
C ILE A 281 -8.91 -3.44 31.49
N PHE A 282 -7.72 -3.20 30.93
CA PHE A 282 -7.49 -3.25 29.48
C PHE A 282 -7.26 -4.67 28.95
N LYS A 283 -6.94 -5.64 29.83
CA LYS A 283 -6.69 -7.02 29.43
C LYS A 283 -7.87 -7.66 28.67
N PRO A 284 -9.14 -7.46 29.05
CA PRO A 284 -10.26 -7.95 28.25
C PRO A 284 -10.27 -7.41 26.80
N VAL A 285 -9.84 -6.17 26.58
CA VAL A 285 -9.72 -5.58 25.23
C VAL A 285 -8.62 -6.29 24.44
N THR A 286 -7.43 -6.47 25.02
CA THR A 286 -6.33 -7.15 24.32
C THR A 286 -6.60 -8.63 24.10
N ASP A 287 -7.29 -9.30 25.03
CA ASP A 287 -7.73 -10.69 24.89
C ASP A 287 -8.75 -10.84 23.77
N PHE A 288 -9.68 -9.88 23.62
CA PHE A 288 -10.62 -9.86 22.50
C PHE A 288 -9.89 -9.68 21.17
N ILE A 289 -9.07 -8.63 21.04
CA ILE A 289 -8.32 -8.34 19.81
C ILE A 289 -7.38 -9.49 19.45
N SER A 290 -6.74 -10.13 20.43
CA SER A 290 -5.82 -11.26 20.22
C SER A 290 -6.45 -12.49 19.56
N LYS A 291 -7.78 -12.64 19.61
CA LYS A 291 -8.50 -13.71 18.91
C LYS A 291 -8.50 -13.51 17.40
N HIS A 292 -8.39 -12.26 16.96
CA HIS A 292 -8.60 -11.83 15.57
C HIS A 292 -7.31 -11.31 14.93
N ALA A 293 -6.47 -10.59 15.69
CA ALA A 293 -5.14 -10.17 15.28
C ALA A 293 -4.13 -11.26 15.64
N PRO A 294 -3.39 -11.87 14.70
CA PRO A 294 -2.31 -12.83 14.98
C PRO A 294 -0.97 -12.14 15.27
N GLY A 295 -0.83 -10.85 14.95
CA GLY A 295 0.40 -10.09 15.15
C GLY A 295 0.61 -9.57 16.57
N ALA A 296 1.55 -8.65 16.72
CA ALA A 296 1.88 -8.05 18.01
C ALA A 296 0.78 -7.13 18.53
N ILE A 297 0.57 -7.08 19.84
CA ILE A 297 -0.27 -6.06 20.48
C ILE A 297 0.58 -5.38 21.55
N TYR A 298 0.87 -4.10 21.37
CA TYR A 298 1.62 -3.30 22.33
C TYR A 298 0.83 -2.07 22.72
N THR A 299 0.79 -1.75 24.01
CA THR A 299 0.11 -0.53 24.48
C THR A 299 0.94 0.21 25.51
N GLY A 300 0.87 1.54 25.51
CA GLY A 300 1.53 2.35 26.51
C GLY A 300 0.94 3.75 26.62
N THR A 301 1.07 4.33 27.81
CA THR A 301 0.73 5.73 28.07
C THR A 301 1.87 6.65 27.66
N GLN A 302 1.57 7.86 27.22
CA GLN A 302 2.58 8.87 26.90
C GLN A 302 3.33 9.30 28.17
N VAL A 303 4.66 9.32 28.14
CA VAL A 303 5.49 9.67 29.31
C VAL A 303 5.30 11.15 29.67
N GLU A 304 5.16 12.00 28.66
CA GLU A 304 4.94 13.44 28.81
C GLU A 304 3.56 13.76 29.38
N ASP A 305 2.59 12.89 29.11
CA ASP A 305 1.20 13.09 29.48
C ASP A 305 0.49 11.75 29.78
N PRO A 306 0.86 11.07 30.88
CA PRO A 306 0.46 9.70 31.12
C PRO A 306 -1.02 9.56 31.45
N LYS A 307 -1.70 10.68 31.74
CA LYS A 307 -3.12 10.69 32.13
C LYS A 307 -4.06 10.92 30.96
N ASN A 308 -3.55 11.33 29.80
CA ASN A 308 -4.43 11.85 28.75
C ASN A 308 -4.45 11.03 27.48
N LYS A 309 -3.51 10.11 27.22
CA LYS A 309 -3.55 9.25 26.03
C LYS A 309 -2.92 7.88 26.24
N LEU A 310 -3.68 6.84 25.89
CA LEU A 310 -3.17 5.51 25.58
C LEU A 310 -2.85 5.45 24.10
N THR A 311 -1.70 4.86 23.75
CA THR A 311 -1.37 4.49 22.37
C THR A 311 -1.26 2.98 22.30
N GLY A 312 -1.94 2.37 21.33
CA GLY A 312 -1.86 0.96 21.00
C GLY A 312 -1.28 0.75 19.61
N PHE A 313 -0.51 -0.32 19.45
CA PHE A 313 -0.04 -0.86 18.19
C PHE A 313 -0.61 -2.26 18.06
N VAL A 314 -1.46 -2.48 17.05
CA VAL A 314 -2.05 -3.79 16.75
C VAL A 314 -1.51 -4.23 15.40
N GLY A 315 -0.74 -5.32 15.41
CA GLY A 315 -0.16 -5.94 14.23
C GLY A 315 -1.19 -6.83 13.54
N TRP A 316 -1.58 -6.40 12.36
CA TRP A 316 -2.44 -7.11 11.43
C TRP A 316 -1.58 -7.73 10.30
N GLN A 317 -2.08 -8.82 9.73
CA GLN A 317 -1.54 -9.35 8.48
C GLN A 317 -1.88 -8.44 7.30
N SER A 318 -3.02 -7.74 7.36
CA SER A 318 -3.57 -6.93 6.28
C SER A 318 -4.59 -5.91 6.79
N VAL A 319 -4.91 -4.89 5.97
CA VAL A 319 -6.08 -4.02 6.21
C VAL A 319 -7.35 -4.85 6.32
N GLN A 320 -7.50 -5.87 5.47
CA GLN A 320 -8.69 -6.71 5.48
C GLN A 320 -8.87 -7.50 6.76
N GLN A 321 -7.81 -7.97 7.40
CA GLN A 321 -7.96 -8.69 8.67
C GLN A 321 -8.57 -7.78 9.75
N HIS A 322 -8.21 -6.50 9.73
CA HIS A 322 -8.86 -5.50 10.57
C HIS A 322 -10.33 -5.30 10.12
N ASP A 323 -10.60 -5.15 8.82
CA ASP A 323 -11.97 -5.03 8.30
C ASP A 323 -12.83 -6.27 8.63
N ASP A 324 -12.26 -7.47 8.61
CA ASP A 324 -12.92 -8.74 8.94
C ASP A 324 -13.32 -8.76 10.42
N LEU A 325 -12.45 -8.24 11.29
CA LEU A 325 -12.80 -8.03 12.69
C LEU A 325 -13.97 -7.05 12.81
N GLU A 326 -13.95 -5.90 12.12
CA GLU A 326 -15.05 -4.92 12.20
C GLU A 326 -16.39 -5.49 11.74
N ASN A 327 -16.37 -6.46 10.82
CA ASN A 327 -17.55 -7.15 10.31
C ASN A 327 -17.90 -8.44 11.08
N ALA A 328 -17.08 -8.84 12.06
CA ALA A 328 -17.30 -10.07 12.82
C ALA A 328 -18.57 -9.98 13.68
N PRO A 329 -19.36 -11.07 13.83
CA PRO A 329 -20.58 -11.05 14.63
C PRO A 329 -20.37 -10.64 16.10
N ASP A 330 -19.17 -10.89 16.64
CA ASP A 330 -18.77 -10.56 18.00
C ASP A 330 -18.11 -9.17 18.11
N TYR A 331 -17.92 -8.41 17.03
CA TYR A 331 -17.31 -7.07 17.07
C TYR A 331 -18.03 -6.11 18.02
N ALA A 332 -19.36 -6.23 18.11
CA ALA A 332 -20.18 -5.44 19.02
C ALA A 332 -19.80 -5.64 20.51
N GLU A 333 -19.11 -6.74 20.86
CA GLU A 333 -18.59 -6.98 22.21
C GLU A 333 -17.39 -6.07 22.54
N LEU A 334 -16.64 -5.56 21.55
CA LEU A 334 -15.46 -4.71 21.78
C LEU A 334 -15.83 -3.38 22.46
N GLY A 335 -16.95 -2.77 22.08
CA GLY A 335 -17.40 -1.48 22.63
C GLY A 335 -17.50 -1.47 24.16
N PRO A 336 -18.30 -2.38 24.76
CA PRO A 336 -18.38 -2.53 26.22
C PRO A 336 -17.04 -2.83 26.92
N LEU A 337 -16.09 -3.47 26.25
CA LEU A 337 -14.76 -3.73 26.80
C LEU A 337 -13.88 -2.48 26.80
N VAL A 338 -14.02 -1.62 25.78
CA VAL A 338 -13.28 -0.36 25.63
C VAL A 338 -13.84 0.76 26.50
N GLU A 339 -15.16 0.80 26.75
CA GLU A 339 -15.85 1.81 27.56
C GLU A 339 -15.17 2.09 28.93
N PRO A 340 -14.79 1.11 29.75
CA PRO A 340 -14.12 1.38 31.02
C PRO A 340 -12.70 1.93 30.85
N VAL A 341 -12.11 1.88 29.65
CA VAL A 341 -10.72 2.25 29.37
C VAL A 341 -10.63 3.64 28.75
N ALA A 342 -11.51 3.96 27.81
CA ALA A 342 -11.50 5.20 27.06
C ALA A 342 -12.33 6.31 27.74
N ALA A 343 -11.86 7.55 27.70
CA ALA A 343 -12.57 8.75 28.15
C ALA A 343 -13.08 9.62 26.98
N GLY A 344 -12.88 9.17 25.74
CA GLY A 344 -13.26 9.91 24.54
C GLY A 344 -13.02 9.09 23.29
N GLU A 345 -13.22 9.72 22.14
CA GLU A 345 -13.05 9.10 20.82
C GLU A 345 -11.60 8.66 20.58
N SER A 346 -11.46 7.57 19.84
CA SER A 346 -10.18 7.10 19.34
C SER A 346 -9.83 7.75 18.01
N THR A 347 -8.53 7.81 17.74
CA THR A 347 -7.99 8.04 16.40
C THR A 347 -7.25 6.78 16.00
N VAL A 348 -7.53 6.30 14.79
CA VAL A 348 -6.98 5.06 14.24
C VAL A 348 -6.21 5.40 12.97
N TYR A 349 -5.03 4.83 12.83
CA TYR A 349 -4.17 4.98 11.65
C TYR A 349 -3.65 3.62 11.25
N HIS A 350 -3.45 3.38 9.96
CA HIS A 350 -2.84 2.15 9.45
C HIS A 350 -1.52 2.48 8.75
N CYS A 351 -0.46 1.74 9.02
CA CYS A 351 0.83 1.92 8.37
C CYS A 351 1.65 0.61 8.39
N SER A 352 2.57 0.46 7.44
CA SER A 352 3.64 -0.54 7.52
C SER A 352 4.97 0.15 7.78
N PHE A 353 5.77 -0.40 8.69
CA PHE A 353 7.07 0.16 9.05
C PHE A 353 8.19 -0.40 8.18
N GLU A 354 9.16 0.46 7.86
CA GLU A 354 10.43 0.14 7.20
C GLU A 354 11.60 0.53 8.11
N GLY A 355 12.66 -0.27 8.15
CA GLY A 355 13.87 0.00 8.93
C GLY A 355 14.21 -1.14 9.89
N THR A 356 14.52 -0.79 11.14
CA THR A 356 14.71 -1.80 12.20
C THR A 356 13.40 -2.54 12.45
N ASP A 357 13.52 -3.83 12.73
CA ASP A 357 12.42 -4.67 13.18
C ASP A 357 11.65 -4.00 14.32
N GLU A 358 10.36 -3.76 14.11
CA GLU A 358 9.54 -2.96 15.00
C GLU A 358 9.37 -3.61 16.37
N GLN A 359 9.44 -4.94 16.50
CA GLN A 359 9.42 -5.60 17.79
C GLN A 359 10.64 -5.21 18.63
N THR A 360 11.80 -5.03 18.00
CA THR A 360 13.00 -4.50 18.68
C THR A 360 12.73 -3.11 19.27
N LEU A 361 11.98 -2.26 18.55
CA LEU A 361 11.63 -0.92 19.00
C LEU A 361 10.54 -0.92 20.07
N PHE A 362 9.53 -1.80 19.95
CA PHE A 362 8.45 -1.94 20.92
C PHE A 362 8.89 -2.55 22.24
N ASN A 363 9.94 -3.38 22.21
CA ASN A 363 10.56 -3.97 23.40
C ASN A 363 11.65 -3.08 24.03
N ALA A 364 11.95 -1.92 23.44
CA ALA A 364 12.84 -0.95 24.06
C ALA A 364 12.22 -0.40 25.35
N PRO A 365 13.02 0.00 26.37
CA PRO A 365 12.49 0.59 27.60
C PRO A 365 11.57 1.79 27.37
N TYR A 366 11.88 2.58 26.34
CA TYR A 366 11.03 3.65 25.83
C TYR A 366 10.96 3.57 24.31
N THR A 367 9.75 3.63 23.77
CA THR A 367 9.50 3.77 22.33
C THR A 367 9.08 5.20 22.04
N GLU A 368 9.84 5.90 21.22
CA GLU A 368 9.41 7.14 20.60
C GLU A 368 8.40 6.82 19.49
N LEU A 369 7.26 7.50 19.50
CA LEU A 369 6.37 7.62 18.37
C LEU A 369 6.33 9.08 17.96
N ASP A 370 6.65 9.33 16.71
CA ASP A 370 6.62 10.67 16.15
C ASP A 370 5.64 10.75 14.98
N VAL A 371 4.72 11.72 15.06
CA VAL A 371 3.68 11.96 14.07
C VAL A 371 4.09 13.17 13.24
N ILE A 372 4.44 12.91 11.98
CA ILE A 372 5.07 13.87 11.09
C ILE A 372 4.13 14.21 9.94
N THR A 373 3.93 15.49 9.67
CA THR A 373 3.12 15.98 8.52
C THR A 373 3.94 16.95 7.67
N PRO A 374 3.82 16.90 6.32
CA PRO A 374 4.49 17.87 5.46
C PRO A 374 4.04 19.31 5.74
N ARG A 375 4.99 20.24 5.71
CA ARG A 375 4.79 21.67 5.96
C ARG A 375 5.37 22.51 4.82
N GLY A 376 4.84 23.72 4.67
CA GLY A 376 5.49 24.75 3.85
C GLY A 376 5.40 24.51 2.35
N GLY A 377 4.54 23.57 1.91
CA GLY A 377 4.43 23.14 0.52
C GLY A 377 5.40 22.03 0.12
N ALA A 378 6.09 21.41 1.08
CA ALA A 378 6.82 20.17 0.85
C ALA A 378 5.86 19.03 0.45
N SER A 379 6.29 18.18 -0.49
CA SER A 379 5.55 16.95 -0.80
C SER A 379 5.76 15.90 0.29
N ILE A 380 4.83 14.95 0.39
CA ILE A 380 4.98 13.80 1.28
C ILE A 380 6.26 13.02 0.97
N ASP A 381 6.62 12.83 -0.30
CA ASP A 381 7.83 12.11 -0.71
C ASP A 381 9.11 12.81 -0.24
N THR A 382 9.13 14.14 -0.32
CA THR A 382 10.24 14.96 0.20
C THR A 382 10.40 14.74 1.69
N THR A 383 9.30 14.75 2.43
CA THR A 383 9.33 14.50 3.87
C THR A 383 9.78 13.07 4.17
N ILE A 384 9.29 12.08 3.40
CA ILE A 384 9.73 10.67 3.51
C ILE A 384 11.24 10.55 3.32
N GLU A 385 11.84 11.21 2.32
CA GLU A 385 13.29 11.16 2.10
C GLU A 385 14.09 11.71 3.30
N LEU A 386 13.59 12.74 3.97
CA LEU A 386 14.20 13.28 5.19
C LEU A 386 14.10 12.29 6.35
N ILE A 387 12.93 11.67 6.53
CA ILE A 387 12.71 10.71 7.62
C ILE A 387 13.49 9.42 7.39
N LYS A 388 13.56 8.92 6.14
CA LYS A 388 14.43 7.82 5.73
C LYS A 388 15.88 8.10 6.09
N PHE A 389 16.39 9.28 5.73
CA PHE A 389 17.75 9.68 6.08
C PHE A 389 18.00 9.68 7.60
N PHE A 390 17.04 10.15 8.40
CA PHE A 390 17.14 10.14 9.85
C PHE A 390 17.15 8.72 10.44
N ALA A 391 16.23 7.86 9.98
CA ALA A 391 16.17 6.46 10.37
C ALA A 391 17.45 5.69 9.99
N ASP A 392 17.99 5.93 8.80
CA ASP A 392 19.24 5.31 8.33
C ASP A 392 20.44 5.71 9.19
N LEU A 393 20.51 6.97 9.62
CA LEU A 393 21.56 7.42 10.54
C LEU A 393 21.46 6.72 11.89
N CYS A 394 20.25 6.63 12.45
CA CYS A 394 19.97 5.91 13.68
C CYS A 394 20.40 4.45 13.59
N ASN A 395 19.95 3.75 12.54
CA ASN A 395 20.23 2.34 12.30
C ASN A 395 21.73 2.08 12.04
N LYS A 396 22.41 3.01 11.36
CA LYS A 396 23.85 2.95 11.16
C LYS A 396 24.62 3.00 12.48
N GLU A 397 24.27 3.89 13.41
CA GLU A 397 24.93 3.95 14.71
C GLU A 397 24.75 2.64 15.50
N VAL A 398 23.55 2.07 15.48
CA VAL A 398 23.23 0.79 16.15
C VAL A 398 24.05 -0.36 15.56
N LYS A 399 24.18 -0.41 14.23
CA LYS A 399 25.00 -1.40 13.51
C LYS A 399 26.49 -1.25 13.79
N GLU A 400 26.98 -0.02 13.93
CA GLU A 400 28.36 0.29 14.29
C GLU A 400 28.67 0.05 15.78
N GLY A 401 27.68 -0.36 16.58
CA GLY A 401 27.85 -0.58 18.02
C GLY A 401 28.11 0.71 18.80
N LYS A 402 27.78 1.87 18.21
CA LYS A 402 27.84 3.15 18.91
C LYS A 402 26.70 3.22 19.93
N ARG A 403 26.89 4.05 20.96
CA ARG A 403 25.86 4.32 21.98
C ARG A 403 25.50 3.08 22.81
N MET A 404 26.54 2.39 23.29
CA MET A 404 26.40 1.53 24.46
C MET A 404 26.47 2.42 25.72
N ASN A 405 25.77 2.04 26.79
CA ASN A 405 25.93 2.67 28.09
C ASN A 405 27.40 2.51 28.59
N LYS A 406 27.77 3.24 29.66
CA LYS A 406 29.17 3.34 30.12
C LYS A 406 29.83 2.01 30.51
N ASP A 407 29.03 1.00 30.81
CA ASP A 407 29.44 -0.35 31.21
C ASP A 407 29.26 -1.39 30.09
N ASP A 408 28.90 -0.96 28.87
CA ASP A 408 28.65 -1.81 27.69
C ASP A 408 27.60 -2.92 27.92
N THR A 409 26.74 -2.76 28.94
CA THR A 409 25.72 -3.76 29.32
C THR A 409 24.38 -3.53 28.63
N GLN A 410 24.09 -2.30 28.20
CA GLN A 410 22.82 -1.92 27.59
C GLN A 410 23.00 -0.92 26.46
N ARG A 411 22.24 -1.10 25.38
CA ARG A 411 22.17 -0.14 24.28
C ARG A 411 21.40 1.12 24.72
N GLU A 412 21.94 2.29 24.42
CA GLU A 412 21.24 3.58 24.58
C GLU A 412 20.19 3.78 23.47
N ASN A 413 20.44 3.19 22.29
CA ASN A 413 19.62 3.26 21.09
C ASN A 413 19.38 1.86 20.50
N TYR A 414 18.14 1.54 20.19
CA TYR A 414 17.68 0.24 19.68
C TYR A 414 17.37 0.27 18.18
N GLY A 415 17.44 1.45 17.54
CA GLY A 415 17.23 1.66 16.12
C GLY A 415 16.03 2.55 15.84
N ALA A 416 15.66 2.58 14.57
CA ALA A 416 14.53 3.34 14.08
C ALA A 416 13.82 2.64 12.93
N ALA A 417 12.51 2.87 12.87
CA ALA A 417 11.67 2.51 11.75
C ALA A 417 10.76 3.69 11.38
N TRP A 418 10.20 3.68 10.19
CA TRP A 418 9.26 4.72 9.77
C TRP A 418 8.23 4.12 8.81
N GLY A 419 7.06 4.74 8.69
CA GLY A 419 6.00 4.25 7.81
C GLY A 419 5.08 5.38 7.37
N LYS A 420 4.62 5.36 6.12
CA LYS A 420 3.57 6.27 5.66
C LYS A 420 2.21 5.75 6.13
N VAL A 421 1.37 6.64 6.65
CA VAL A 421 -0.02 6.30 6.99
C VAL A 421 -0.82 6.12 5.71
N VAL A 422 -1.60 5.05 5.64
CA VAL A 422 -2.48 4.75 4.50
C VAL A 422 -3.48 5.89 4.33
N ASP A 423 -3.64 6.35 3.07
CA ASP A 423 -4.56 7.41 2.65
C ASP A 423 -4.40 8.78 3.34
N GLN A 424 -3.27 9.04 4.00
CA GLN A 424 -2.99 10.31 4.67
C GLN A 424 -1.58 10.81 4.37
N ASP A 425 -1.41 12.13 4.35
CA ASP A 425 -0.09 12.78 4.30
C ASP A 425 0.54 12.84 5.71
N ILE A 426 0.58 11.69 6.38
CA ILE A 426 1.19 11.50 7.69
C ILE A 426 2.28 10.43 7.57
N ILE A 427 3.39 10.66 8.25
CA ILE A 427 4.48 9.70 8.41
C ILE A 427 4.60 9.42 9.90
N PHE A 428 4.68 8.15 10.27
CA PHE A 428 5.14 7.76 11.58
C PHE A 428 6.63 7.47 11.55
N TYR A 429 7.33 7.94 12.57
CA TYR A 429 8.68 7.52 12.90
C TYR A 429 8.66 6.85 14.27
N LEU A 430 9.37 5.73 14.39
CA LEU A 430 9.56 4.97 15.61
C LEU A 430 11.04 4.97 15.97
N GLY A 431 11.35 5.26 17.24
CA GLY A 431 12.70 5.14 17.79
C GLY A 431 12.67 4.31 19.07
N GLY A 432 13.65 3.44 19.28
CA GLY A 432 13.78 2.67 20.53
C GLY A 432 14.91 3.21 21.39
N TRP A 433 14.64 3.50 22.66
CA TRP A 433 15.56 4.23 23.55
C TRP A 433 15.66 3.59 24.93
N SER A 434 16.84 3.68 25.56
CA SER A 434 17.03 3.27 26.96
C SER A 434 16.29 4.19 27.93
N ASP A 435 16.23 5.48 27.62
CA ASP A 435 15.56 6.52 28.38
C ASP A 435 15.33 7.78 27.54
N VAL A 436 14.36 8.60 27.95
CA VAL A 436 13.98 9.83 27.24
C VAL A 436 15.13 10.85 27.17
N LYS A 437 15.96 10.95 28.21
CA LYS A 437 17.06 11.94 28.23
C LYS A 437 18.16 11.57 27.23
N THR A 438 18.42 10.28 27.09
CA THR A 438 19.33 9.73 26.09
C THR A 438 18.84 10.03 24.67
N HIS A 439 17.56 9.82 24.39
CA HIS A 439 16.97 10.27 23.12
C HIS A 439 17.19 11.77 22.89
N MET A 440 16.80 12.63 23.83
CA MET A 440 16.88 14.08 23.62
C MET A 440 18.31 14.55 23.35
N LYS A 441 19.30 14.01 24.08
CA LYS A 441 20.72 14.30 23.85
C LYS A 441 21.20 13.80 22.48
N TRP A 442 20.67 12.66 22.03
CA TRP A 442 20.97 12.14 20.70
C TRP A 442 20.36 13.05 19.62
N ALA A 443 19.08 13.42 19.73
CA ALA A 443 18.37 14.30 18.80
C ALA A 443 19.05 15.65 18.60
N GLU A 444 19.57 16.26 19.68
CA GLU A 444 20.35 17.51 19.60
C GLU A 444 21.58 17.38 18.67
N SER A 445 22.26 16.23 18.67
CA SER A 445 23.44 16.02 17.83
C SER A 445 23.11 15.90 16.33
N TRP A 446 21.84 15.71 15.98
CA TRP A 446 21.37 15.51 14.61
C TRP A 446 20.67 16.72 13.99
N GLU A 447 20.40 17.77 14.76
CA GLU A 447 19.77 18.98 14.21
C GLU A 447 20.56 19.53 13.01
N LYS A 448 21.89 19.61 13.12
CA LYS A 448 22.74 20.09 12.02
C LYS A 448 22.71 19.15 10.80
N PRO A 449 23.01 17.84 10.92
CA PRO A 449 22.86 16.89 9.81
C PRO A 449 21.51 16.93 9.11
N MET A 450 20.41 17.02 9.86
CA MET A 450 19.05 17.11 9.30
C MET A 450 18.84 18.42 8.54
N ASN A 451 19.28 19.54 9.10
CA ASN A 451 19.23 20.84 8.42
C ASN A 451 20.09 20.86 7.15
N ASP A 452 21.26 20.21 7.17
CA ASP A 452 22.15 20.14 6.02
C ASP A 452 21.57 19.23 4.92
N LYS A 453 20.90 18.13 5.27
CA LYS A 453 20.13 17.30 4.32
C LYS A 453 18.95 18.08 3.73
N ALA A 454 18.17 18.78 4.54
CA ALA A 454 17.06 19.60 4.05
C ALA A 454 17.52 20.70 3.06
N LYS A 455 18.68 21.33 3.32
CA LYS A 455 19.30 22.28 2.39
C LYS A 455 19.75 21.62 1.10
N SER A 456 20.35 20.43 1.16
CA SER A 456 20.89 19.74 -0.03
C SER A 456 19.80 19.29 -1.00
N MET A 457 18.58 19.08 -0.49
CA MET A 457 17.38 18.81 -1.28
C MET A 457 16.85 20.04 -2.04
N LYS A 458 17.46 21.23 -1.83
CA LYS A 458 17.12 22.51 -2.52
C LYS A 458 15.63 22.86 -2.43
N LEU A 459 15.02 22.53 -1.31
CA LEU A 459 13.61 22.79 -1.06
C LEU A 459 13.37 24.29 -0.89
N THR A 460 12.19 24.73 -1.29
CA THR A 460 11.72 26.10 -1.02
C THR A 460 10.38 26.03 -0.34
N PHE A 461 10.16 26.86 0.69
CA PHE A 461 8.87 26.98 1.34
C PHE A 461 8.24 28.33 1.03
N ARG A 462 6.90 28.38 1.12
CA ARG A 462 6.15 29.63 0.99
C ARG A 462 5.89 30.20 2.39
N ASP A 463 6.49 31.35 2.67
CA ASP A 463 6.21 32.05 3.93
C ASP A 463 4.76 32.56 3.93
N LYS A 464 4.09 32.54 5.09
CA LYS A 464 2.67 32.85 5.26
C LYS A 464 2.30 34.27 4.78
N HIS A 465 3.28 35.15 4.57
CA HIS A 465 3.05 36.56 4.25
C HIS A 465 3.63 37.03 2.91
N HIS A 466 4.28 36.18 2.11
CA HIS A 466 4.92 36.62 0.86
C HIS A 466 4.72 35.65 -0.31
N TRP A 467 4.64 36.20 -1.53
CA TRP A 467 4.67 35.45 -2.80
C TRP A 467 6.07 34.91 -3.14
N ILE A 468 7.04 35.09 -2.25
CA ILE A 468 8.43 34.74 -2.42
C ILE A 468 8.66 33.34 -1.86
N ARG A 469 9.30 32.49 -2.67
CA ARG A 469 9.79 31.17 -2.25
C ARG A 469 11.13 31.37 -1.55
N THR A 470 11.22 30.97 -0.29
CA THR A 470 12.46 31.07 0.49
C THR A 470 13.11 29.69 0.55
N PRO A 471 14.44 29.57 0.34
CA PRO A 471 15.14 28.31 0.53
C PRO A 471 14.95 27.76 1.95
N VAL A 472 14.72 26.46 2.04
CA VAL A 472 14.69 25.74 3.32
C VAL A 472 16.08 25.75 3.93
N THR A 473 16.17 26.14 5.19
CA THR A 473 17.41 26.17 5.97
C THR A 473 17.32 25.29 7.22
N LYS A 474 16.10 24.91 7.62
CA LYS A 474 15.82 24.05 8.77
C LYS A 474 14.82 22.97 8.42
N TYR A 475 14.98 21.76 8.96
CA TYR A 475 14.05 20.65 8.72
C TYR A 475 12.61 20.99 9.19
N SER A 476 12.46 21.75 10.27
CA SER A 476 11.15 22.19 10.81
C SER A 476 10.36 23.14 9.90
N GLN A 477 10.97 23.58 8.79
CA GLN A 477 10.27 24.31 7.72
C GLN A 477 9.59 23.37 6.73
N VAL A 478 10.00 22.09 6.70
CA VAL A 478 9.56 21.04 5.77
C VAL A 478 8.54 20.12 6.44
N ALA A 479 8.61 19.96 7.75
CA ALA A 479 7.72 19.07 8.49
C ALA A 479 7.26 19.69 9.81
N ASP A 480 5.99 19.47 10.15
CA ASP A 480 5.49 19.60 11.52
C ASP A 480 5.60 18.23 12.19
N GLN A 481 6.13 18.22 13.40
CA GLN A 481 6.56 17.01 14.11
C GLN A 481 5.91 17.00 15.50
N LYS A 482 5.36 15.86 15.92
CA LYS A 482 4.82 15.65 17.26
C LYS A 482 5.38 14.36 17.84
N ILE A 483 6.37 14.53 18.71
CA ILE A 483 7.07 13.46 19.41
C ILE A 483 6.34 13.11 20.70
N VAL A 484 6.15 11.82 20.96
CA VAL A 484 5.72 11.28 22.26
C VAL A 484 6.57 10.06 22.62
N HIS A 485 6.84 9.86 23.91
CA HIS A 485 7.52 8.65 24.39
C HIS A 485 6.52 7.72 25.06
N LEU A 486 6.66 6.43 24.81
CA LEU A 486 5.76 5.39 25.27
C LEU A 486 6.55 4.36 26.07
N GLN A 487 6.00 3.95 27.21
CA GLN A 487 6.42 2.74 27.90
C GLN A 487 5.45 1.63 27.52
N LEU A 488 5.84 0.83 26.53
CA LEU A 488 4.96 -0.19 25.97
C LEU A 488 4.98 -1.46 26.82
N SER A 489 3.81 -2.04 27.01
CA SER A 489 3.61 -3.39 27.52
C SER A 489 3.09 -4.27 26.39
N ASN A 490 3.60 -5.50 26.30
CA ASN A 490 3.01 -6.51 25.42
C ASN A 490 1.63 -6.89 25.95
N GLY A 491 0.58 -6.54 25.20
CA GLY A 491 -0.82 -6.77 25.58
C GLY A 491 -1.24 -8.25 25.55
N ARG A 492 -0.40 -9.15 25.04
CA ARG A 492 -0.61 -10.60 25.10
C ARG A 492 -0.03 -11.26 26.35
N ALA A 493 0.88 -10.57 27.06
CA ALA A 493 1.45 -11.02 28.33
C ALA A 493 0.54 -10.59 29.48
#